data_AF-D4MR94-F1
#
_entry.id   AF-D4MR94-F1
#
_cell.length_a   1.000
_cell.length_b   1.000
_cell.length_c   1.000
_cell.angle_alpha   90.00
_cell.angle_beta   90.00
_cell.angle_gamma   90.00
#
_symmetry.space_group_name_H-M   'P 1'
#
loop_
_entity.id
_entity.type
_entity.pdbx_description
1 polymer ?
#
loop_
_entity_poly.entity_id
_entity_poly.type
_entity_poly.pdbx_seq_one_letter_code
_entity_poly.pdbx_strand_id
1 'polypeptide(L)'
;MAIMTPLAIQLGYMITNDVHFSVGMCGAVLSGAIFGDHCSPVSDTTVMASLFSGADHIDHIGTQIPYTCTVGAVIAVLYVLYGFFRISPVIMIPLGLVALYFLQIILHNIFMKKYGIDPNYSKTMTEDHVVAK
;
A
#
# COMPACT_ATOMS: atom_id res chain seq x y z
N MET A 1 6.26 13.46 -7.00
CA MET A 1 5.11 13.51 -7.94
C MET A 1 5.23 14.64 -8.96
N ALA A 2 5.40 15.90 -8.55
CA ALA A 2 5.34 17.08 -9.43
C ALA A 2 6.19 17.01 -10.72
N ILE A 3 7.41 16.47 -10.64
CA ILE A 3 8.29 16.34 -11.81
C ILE A 3 7.92 15.11 -12.66
N MET A 4 7.59 13.99 -12.01
CA MET A 4 7.36 12.72 -12.70
C MET A 4 6.02 12.64 -13.42
N THR A 5 4.96 13.26 -12.90
CA THR A 5 3.63 13.22 -13.51
C THR A 5 3.62 13.78 -14.95
N PRO A 6 4.08 15.01 -15.24
CA PRO A 6 4.07 15.51 -16.62
C PRO A 6 4.96 14.69 -17.56
N LEU A 7 6.10 14.20 -17.07
CA LEU A 7 7.01 13.36 -17.85
C LEU A 7 6.40 12.00 -18.20
N ALA A 8 5.78 11.32 -17.24
CA ALA A 8 5.18 10.00 -17.45
C ALA A 8 3.96 10.06 -18.37
N ILE A 9 3.12 11.10 -18.25
CA ILE A 9 1.95 11.30 -19.11
C ILE A 9 2.39 11.54 -20.56
N GLN A 10 3.36 12.45 -20.77
CA GLN A 10 3.90 12.75 -22.10
C GLN A 10 4.55 11.52 -22.73
N LEU A 11 5.38 10.81 -21.97
CA LEU A 11 6.04 9.58 -22.45
C LEU A 11 5.01 8.51 -22.82
N GLY A 12 4.01 8.27 -21.96
CA GLY A 12 2.94 7.32 -22.24
C GLY A 12 2.19 7.65 -23.53
N TYR A 13 1.90 8.94 -23.76
CA TYR A 13 1.21 9.38 -24.99
C TYR A 13 2.10 9.21 -26.22
N MET A 14 3.36 9.61 -26.15
CA MET A 14 4.30 9.51 -27.28
C MET A 14 4.51 8.07 -27.75
N ILE A 15 4.53 7.10 -26.83
CA ILE A 15 4.76 5.68 -27.16
C ILE A 15 3.48 5.02 -27.67
N THR A 16 2.33 5.32 -27.06
CA THR A 16 1.09 4.55 -27.29
C THR A 16 0.05 5.27 -28.16
N ASN A 17 0.17 6.59 -28.34
CA ASN A 17 -0.86 7.48 -28.90
C ASN A 17 -2.25 7.31 -28.26
N ASP A 18 -2.30 6.82 -27.02
CA ASP A 18 -3.54 6.48 -26.31
C ASP A 18 -3.69 7.34 -25.05
N VAL A 19 -4.68 8.23 -25.05
CA VAL A 19 -4.97 9.12 -23.92
C VAL A 19 -5.35 8.33 -22.66
N HIS A 20 -6.06 7.20 -22.79
CA HIS A 20 -6.44 6.38 -21.64
C HIS A 20 -5.23 5.71 -20.99
N PHE A 21 -4.25 5.30 -21.79
CA PHE A 21 -2.98 4.80 -21.27
C PHE A 21 -2.21 5.89 -20.54
N SER A 22 -2.13 7.10 -21.11
CA SER A 22 -1.48 8.26 -20.49
C SER A 22 -2.10 8.68 -19.16
N VAL A 23 -3.44 8.64 -19.04
CA VAL A 23 -4.12 8.88 -17.76
C VAL A 23 -3.78 7.78 -16.74
N GLY A 24 -3.68 6.53 -17.18
CA GLY A 24 -3.20 5.41 -16.35
C GLY A 24 -1.78 5.65 -15.79
N MET A 25 -0.88 6.25 -16.58
CA MET A 25 0.47 6.62 -16.11
C MET A 25 0.45 7.64 -14.98
N CYS A 26 -0.51 8.58 -14.97
CA CYS A 26 -0.72 9.50 -13.86
C CYS A 26 -1.07 8.73 -12.57
N GLY A 27 -1.98 7.76 -12.68
CA GLY A 27 -2.33 6.85 -11.58
C GLY A 27 -1.11 6.09 -11.07
N ALA A 28 -0.29 5.53 -11.96
CA ALA A 28 0.91 4.78 -11.59
C ALA A 28 1.93 5.63 -10.82
N VAL A 29 2.17 6.87 -11.28
CA VAL A 29 3.06 7.81 -10.59
C VAL A 29 2.48 8.21 -9.23
N LEU A 30 1.17 8.45 -9.13
CA LEU A 30 0.49 8.79 -7.88
C LEU A 30 0.60 7.64 -6.88
N SER A 31 0.32 6.40 -7.30
CA SER A 31 0.43 5.22 -6.45
C SER A 31 1.87 5.03 -5.93
N GLY A 32 2.88 5.19 -6.79
CA GLY A 32 4.28 5.11 -6.37
C GLY A 32 4.70 6.23 -5.41
N ALA A 33 4.18 7.44 -5.60
CA ALA A 33 4.43 8.54 -4.69
C ALA A 33 3.82 8.28 -3.30
N ILE A 34 2.58 7.78 -3.22
CA ILE A 34 1.92 7.43 -1.95
C ILE A 34 2.66 6.30 -1.24
N PHE A 35 3.09 5.28 -1.99
CA PHE A 35 3.91 4.18 -1.45
C PHE A 35 5.18 4.74 -0.78
N GLY A 36 5.94 5.59 -1.49
CA GLY A 36 7.17 6.17 -0.96
C GLY A 36 6.93 7.08 0.24
N ASP A 37 5.83 7.83 0.25
CA ASP A 37 5.49 8.74 1.34
C ASP A 37 5.25 8.03 2.69
N HIS A 38 4.79 6.77 2.67
CA HIS A 38 4.47 5.99 3.89
C HIS A 38 5.64 5.22 4.48
N CYS A 39 6.67 4.92 3.69
CA CYS A 39 7.79 4.08 4.13
C CYS A 39 9.16 4.73 3.97
N SER A 40 9.22 6.01 3.58
CA SER A 40 10.48 6.73 3.43
C SER A 40 10.89 7.43 4.74
N PRO A 41 12.12 7.20 5.24
CA PRO A 41 12.65 7.89 6.43
C PRO A 41 12.87 9.39 6.25
N VAL A 42 12.75 9.88 5.02
CA VAL A 42 12.94 11.31 4.72
C VAL A 42 11.64 12.00 4.32
N SER A 43 10.49 11.32 4.40
CA SER A 43 9.21 11.97 4.15
C SER A 43 8.77 12.78 5.37
N ASP A 44 8.38 14.04 5.14
CA ASP A 44 7.82 14.95 6.15
C ASP A 44 6.59 14.34 6.85
N THR A 45 5.71 13.65 6.09
CA THR A 45 4.50 13.03 6.66
C THR A 45 4.86 11.83 7.54
N THR A 46 5.86 11.03 7.15
CA THR A 46 6.38 9.91 7.96
C THR A 46 7.04 10.42 9.24
N VAL A 47 7.84 11.50 9.16
CA VAL A 47 8.46 12.13 10.33
C VAL A 47 7.37 12.63 11.30
N MET A 48 6.38 13.37 10.80
CA MET A 48 5.28 13.87 11.63
C MET A 48 4.43 12.73 12.22
N ALA A 49 4.15 11.67 11.44
CA ALA A 49 3.40 10.51 11.92
C ALA A 49 4.13 9.79 13.06
N SER A 50 5.45 9.56 12.93
CA SER A 50 6.27 8.97 14.00
C SER A 50 6.26 9.84 15.27
N LEU A 51 6.43 11.16 15.13
CA LEU A 51 6.41 12.11 16.25
C LEU A 51 5.07 12.10 17.00
N PHE A 52 3.95 12.18 16.28
CA PHE A 52 2.62 12.18 16.90
C PHE A 52 2.23 10.82 17.50
N SER A 53 2.77 9.72 16.96
CA SER A 53 2.58 8.38 17.54
C SER A 53 3.48 8.10 18.76
N GLY A 54 4.47 8.97 19.04
CA GLY A 54 5.46 8.75 20.09
C GLY A 54 6.40 7.56 19.83
N ALA A 55 6.43 7.05 18.60
CA ALA A 55 7.28 5.94 18.20
C ALA A 55 8.68 6.44 17.80
N ASP A 56 9.69 5.59 17.98
CA ASP A 56 10.98 5.81 17.31
C ASP A 56 10.75 5.85 15.79
N HIS A 57 11.44 6.76 15.12
CA HIS A 57 11.22 7.01 13.70
C HIS A 57 11.53 5.78 12.84
N ILE A 58 12.61 5.07 13.12
CA ILE A 58 13.02 3.89 12.36
C ILE A 58 12.07 2.72 12.66
N ASP A 59 11.64 2.56 13.90
CA ASP A 59 10.66 1.54 14.28
C ASP A 59 9.30 1.78 13.61
N HIS A 60 8.84 3.03 13.58
CA HIS A 60 7.61 3.41 12.88
C HIS A 60 7.67 2.94 11.42
N ILE A 61 8.74 3.27 10.71
CA ILE A 61 8.92 2.87 9.29
C ILE A 61 9.02 1.37 9.14
N GLY A 62 9.74 0.70 10.04
CA GLY A 62 9.88 -0.75 10.08
C GLY A 62 8.52 -1.45 10.14
N THR A 63 7.56 -0.87 10.89
CA THR A 63 6.19 -1.38 10.91
C THR A 63 5.39 -1.05 9.65
N GLN A 64 5.68 0.05 8.94
CA GLN A 64 4.96 0.45 7.72
C GLN A 64 5.38 -0.38 6.48
N ILE A 65 6.67 -0.72 6.34
CA ILE A 65 7.21 -1.42 5.16
C ILE A 65 6.41 -2.70 4.79
N PRO A 66 6.06 -3.60 5.72
CA PRO A 66 5.28 -4.78 5.39
C PRO A 66 3.91 -4.45 4.77
N TYR A 67 3.23 -3.40 5.26
CA TYR A 67 1.94 -2.96 4.72
C TYR A 67 2.10 -2.32 3.35
N THR A 68 3.04 -1.38 3.20
CA THR A 68 3.24 -0.68 1.92
C THR A 68 3.69 -1.64 0.83
N CYS A 69 4.57 -2.59 1.12
CA CYS A 69 5.01 -3.62 0.18
C CYS A 69 3.87 -4.54 -0.26
N THR A 70 2.97 -4.91 0.66
CA THR A 70 1.80 -5.73 0.34
C THR A 70 0.89 -5.02 -0.66
N VAL A 71 0.56 -3.76 -0.39
CA VAL A 71 -0.27 -2.95 -1.30
C VAL A 71 0.45 -2.69 -2.62
N GLY A 72 1.73 -2.34 -2.57
CA GLY A 72 2.56 -2.07 -3.73
C GLY A 72 2.67 -3.26 -4.68
N ALA A 73 2.81 -4.48 -4.15
CA ALA A 73 2.86 -5.69 -4.96
C ALA A 73 1.55 -5.93 -5.72
N VAL A 74 0.40 -5.77 -5.06
CA VAL A 74 -0.91 -5.92 -5.73
C VAL A 74 -1.09 -4.85 -6.80
N ILE A 75 -0.79 -3.59 -6.49
CA ILE A 75 -0.89 -2.48 -7.45
C ILE A 75 0.03 -2.71 -8.66
N ALA A 76 1.26 -3.19 -8.46
CA ALA A 76 2.18 -3.49 -9.54
C ALA A 76 1.61 -4.55 -10.50
N VAL A 77 1.04 -5.63 -9.96
CA VAL A 77 0.37 -6.67 -10.76
C VAL A 77 -0.82 -6.08 -11.53
N LEU A 78 -1.66 -5.26 -10.89
CA LEU A 78 -2.80 -4.63 -11.56
C LEU A 78 -2.37 -3.69 -12.69
N TYR A 79 -1.32 -2.89 -12.52
CA TYR A 79 -0.82 -2.04 -13.60
C TYR A 79 -0.21 -2.83 -14.77
N VAL A 80 0.48 -3.94 -14.48
CA VAL A 80 0.96 -4.86 -15.53
C VAL A 80 -0.22 -5.43 -16.31
N LEU A 81 -1.25 -5.92 -15.63
CA LEU A 81 -2.47 -6.44 -16.26
C LEU A 81 -3.19 -5.37 -17.08
N TYR A 82 -3.27 -4.13 -16.59
CA TYR A 82 -3.81 -2.99 -17.34
C TYR A 82 -3.02 -2.74 -18.62
N GLY A 83 -1.68 -2.75 -18.54
CA GLY A 83 -0.80 -2.48 -19.69
C GLY A 83 -0.93 -3.52 -20.81
N PHE A 84 -1.02 -4.82 -20.46
CA PHE A 84 -1.13 -5.89 -21.46
C PHE A 84 -2.54 -6.12 -21.98
N PHE A 85 -3.54 -6.10 -21.10
CA PHE A 85 -4.91 -6.52 -21.44
C PHE A 85 -5.90 -5.37 -21.59
N ARG A 86 -5.50 -4.14 -21.24
CA ARG A 86 -6.36 -2.93 -21.30
C ARG A 86 -7.72 -3.12 -20.61
N ILE A 87 -7.72 -3.86 -19.50
CA ILE A 87 -8.93 -4.13 -18.72
C ILE A 87 -9.45 -2.82 -18.12
N SER A 88 -10.77 -2.62 -18.14
CA SER A 88 -11.39 -1.42 -17.59
C SER A 88 -11.04 -1.23 -16.09
N PRO A 89 -10.63 -0.02 -15.67
CA PRO A 89 -10.35 0.28 -14.27
C PRO A 89 -11.52 -0.04 -13.32
N VAL A 90 -12.76 0.04 -13.81
CA VAL A 90 -13.98 -0.28 -13.06
C VAL A 90 -13.99 -1.73 -12.57
N ILE A 91 -13.36 -2.65 -13.31
CA ILE A 91 -13.22 -4.07 -12.93
C ILE A 91 -11.98 -4.27 -12.06
N MET A 92 -10.90 -3.53 -12.35
CA MET A 92 -9.63 -3.69 -11.63
C MET A 92 -9.68 -3.20 -10.19
N ILE A 93 -10.45 -2.14 -9.91
CA ILE A 93 -10.62 -1.62 -8.54
C ILE A 93 -11.22 -2.69 -7.59
N PRO A 94 -12.41 -3.26 -7.85
CA PRO A 94 -12.97 -4.30 -6.99
C PRO A 94 -12.09 -5.56 -6.97
N LEU A 95 -11.48 -5.95 -8.09
CA LEU A 95 -10.54 -7.06 -8.14
C LEU A 95 -9.35 -6.82 -7.17
N GLY A 96 -8.78 -5.61 -7.18
CA GLY A 96 -7.69 -5.23 -6.30
C GLY A 96 -8.08 -5.25 -4.82
N LEU A 97 -9.27 -4.74 -4.49
CA LEU A 97 -9.79 -4.79 -3.11
C LEU A 97 -9.96 -6.23 -2.61
N VAL A 98 -10.53 -7.10 -3.44
CA VAL A 98 -10.69 -8.53 -3.13
C VAL A 98 -9.32 -9.19 -2.96
N ALA A 99 -8.37 -8.92 -3.87
CA ALA A 99 -7.01 -9.46 -3.77
C ALA A 99 -6.30 -9.02 -2.50
N LEU A 100 -6.40 -7.74 -2.12
CA LEU A 100 -5.83 -7.20 -0.88
C LEU A 100 -6.47 -7.83 0.35
N TYR A 101 -7.79 -7.99 0.37
CA TYR A 101 -8.51 -8.60 1.49
C TYR A 101 -8.02 -10.04 1.74
N PHE A 102 -7.96 -10.87 0.70
CA PHE A 102 -7.47 -12.24 0.84
C PHE A 102 -5.98 -12.30 1.19
N LEU A 103 -5.15 -11.47 0.55
CA LEU A 103 -3.72 -11.42 0.83
C LEU A 103 -3.46 -10.99 2.29
N GLN A 104 -4.21 -10.03 2.80
CA GLN A 104 -4.12 -9.60 4.19
C GLN A 104 -4.45 -10.75 5.17
N ILE A 105 -5.50 -11.54 4.90
CA ILE A 105 -5.84 -12.71 5.72
C ILE A 105 -4.72 -13.76 5.70
N ILE A 106 -4.17 -14.03 4.52
CA ILE A 106 -3.07 -15.00 4.36
C ILE A 106 -1.85 -14.53 5.13
N LEU A 107 -1.43 -13.27 4.95
CA LEU A 107 -0.28 -12.69 5.63
C LEU A 107 -0.50 -12.66 7.15
N HIS A 108 -1.68 -12.25 7.61
CA HIS A 108 -2.05 -12.29 9.03
C HIS A 108 -1.83 -13.70 9.61
N ASN A 109 -2.40 -14.74 8.99
CA ASN A 109 -2.24 -16.11 9.46
C ASN A 109 -0.78 -16.59 9.47
N ILE A 110 0.03 -16.17 8.49
CA ILE A 110 1.46 -16.50 8.44
C ILE A 110 2.21 -15.81 9.59
N PHE A 111 1.99 -14.51 9.80
CA PHE A 111 2.67 -13.76 10.85
C PHE A 111 2.25 -14.20 12.25
N MET A 112 0.96 -14.52 12.47
CA MET A 112 0.47 -15.10 13.72
C MET A 112 1.22 -16.38 14.08
N LYS A 113 1.39 -17.29 13.11
CA LYS A 113 2.17 -18.53 13.31
C LYS A 113 3.65 -18.25 13.53
N LYS A 114 4.24 -17.33 12.76
CA LYS A 114 5.66 -16.99 12.84
C LYS A 114 6.05 -16.43 14.21
N TYR A 115 5.19 -15.59 14.79
CA TYR A 115 5.44 -14.95 16.08
C TYR A 115 4.79 -15.69 17.26
N GLY A 116 4.15 -16.84 17.03
CA GLY A 116 3.52 -17.64 18.09
C GLY A 116 2.37 -16.92 18.80
N ILE A 117 1.66 -16.01 18.11
CA ILE A 117 0.58 -15.22 18.69
C ILE A 117 -0.69 -16.08 18.71
N ASP A 118 -1.39 -16.10 19.84
CA ASP A 118 -2.66 -16.82 19.99
C ASP A 118 -3.70 -16.28 18.99
N PRO A 119 -4.36 -17.12 18.18
CA PRO A 119 -5.46 -16.70 17.30
C PRO A 119 -6.57 -15.90 18.00
N ASN A 120 -6.76 -16.09 19.30
CA ASN A 120 -7.72 -15.38 20.15
C ASN A 120 -7.13 -14.14 20.86
N TYR A 121 -5.98 -13.62 20.43
CA TYR A 121 -5.37 -12.42 21.05
C TYR A 121 -6.33 -11.23 21.15
N SER A 122 -7.31 -11.12 20.25
CA SER A 122 -8.33 -10.08 20.31
C SER A 122 -9.16 -10.13 21.60
N LYS A 123 -9.36 -11.31 22.20
CA LYS A 123 -10.09 -11.45 23.47
C LYS A 123 -9.19 -11.08 24.65
N THR A 124 -7.95 -11.56 24.65
CA THR A 124 -6.99 -11.28 25.73
C THR A 124 -6.63 -9.79 25.83
N MET A 125 -6.46 -9.09 24.70
CA MET A 125 -6.21 -7.64 24.69
C MET A 125 -7.40 -6.79 25.19
N THR A 126 -8.63 -7.31 25.12
CA THR A 126 -9.83 -6.62 25.62
C THR A 126 -10.22 -7.01 27.04
N GLU A 127 -9.89 -8.24 27.46
CA GLU A 127 -10.25 -8.77 28.78
C GLU A 127 -9.29 -8.24 29.87
N ASP A 128 -8.00 -8.06 29.56
CA ASP A 128 -6.99 -7.56 30.52
C ASP A 128 -7.05 -6.05 30.78
N HIS A 129 -7.98 -5.32 30.14
CA HIS A 129 -8.26 -3.90 30.40
C HIS A 129 -9.56 -3.66 31.17
N VAL A 130 -10.27 -4.74 31.55
CA VAL A 130 -11.27 -4.68 32.63
C VAL A 130 -10.52 -4.79 33.98
N VAL A 131 -9.54 -3.91 34.19
CA VAL A 131 -8.88 -3.77 35.48
C VAL A 131 -9.86 -3.12 36.44
N ALA A 132 -10.25 -3.91 37.43
CA ALA A 132 -10.53 -3.51 38.81
C ALA A 132 -11.15 -2.11 39.01
N LYS A 133 -12.45 -2.11 39.30
CA LYS A 133 -12.99 -1.23 40.33
C LYS A 133 -13.47 -2.10 41.50
#